data_AF-A0A7X9CXV8-F1
#
_entry.id   AF-A0A7X9CXV8-F1
#
_cell.length_a   1.000
_cell.length_b   1.000
_cell.length_c   1.000
_cell.angle_alpha   90.00
_cell.angle_beta   90.00
_cell.angle_gamma   90.00
#
_symmetry.space_group_name_H-M   'P 1'
#
loop_
_entity.id
_entity.type
_entity.pdbx_description
1 polymer ?
#
loop_
_entity_poly.entity_id
_entity_poly.type
_entity_poly.pdbx_seq_one_letter_code
_entity_poly.pdbx_strand_id
1 'polypeptide(L)' 'MKLVKEHDTLVINGEDLTLEDVREVAVDGRKIAIAADARERMEASYALVGEILRSGEPIYGISTGFGEFSRV' A
#
# COMPACT_ATOMS: atom_id res chain seq x y z
N MET A 1 34.60 -9.09 6.71
CA MET A 1 34.30 -7.65 6.55
C MET A 1 33.21 -7.56 5.49
N LYS A 2 31.94 -7.37 5.90
CA LYS A 2 30.84 -7.21 4.92
C LYS A 2 31.02 -5.85 4.25
N LEU A 3 31.19 -5.86 2.93
CA LEU A 3 31.12 -4.66 2.11
C LEU A 3 29.75 -4.02 2.33
N VAL A 4 29.73 -2.84 2.94
CA VAL A 4 28.53 -2.01 2.98
C VAL A 4 28.37 -1.46 1.56
N LYS A 5 27.45 -2.04 0.79
CA LYS A 5 26.96 -1.36 -0.42
C LYS A 5 26.23 -0.12 0.07
N GLU A 6 26.45 1.03 -0.55
CA GLU A 6 25.49 2.13 -0.44
C GLU A 6 24.14 1.58 -0.92
N HIS A 7 23.24 1.32 0.02
CA HIS A 7 21.93 0.76 -0.29
C HIS A 7 21.08 1.90 -0.84
N ASP A 8 21.02 1.97 -2.16
CA ASP A 8 20.09 2.83 -2.87
C ASP A 8 18.67 2.63 -2.31
N THR A 9 17.93 3.73 -2.18
CA THR A 9 16.59 3.70 -1.56
C THR A 9 15.66 2.89 -2.45
N LEU A 10 14.99 1.88 -1.89
CA LEU A 10 14.00 1.11 -2.63
C LEU A 10 12.75 1.97 -2.86
N VAL A 11 12.38 2.20 -4.11
CA VAL A 11 11.16 2.91 -4.47
C VAL A 11 10.02 1.90 -4.63
N ILE A 12 9.02 1.96 -3.75
CA ILE A 12 7.84 1.11 -3.79
C ILE A 12 6.81 1.73 -4.74
N ASN A 13 6.53 1.03 -5.84
CA ASN A 13 5.57 1.44 -6.88
C ASN A 13 4.27 0.61 -6.89
N GLY A 14 4.27 -0.56 -6.24
CA GLY A 14 3.12 -1.48 -6.17
C GLY A 14 3.13 -2.64 -7.16
N GLU A 15 4.16 -2.79 -7.99
CA GLU A 15 4.20 -3.79 -9.07
C GLU A 15 5.39 -4.77 -8.94
N ASP A 16 6.59 -4.25 -8.65
CA ASP A 16 7.85 -4.99 -8.93
C ASP A 16 8.60 -5.47 -7.68
N LEU A 17 7.92 -5.60 -6.53
CA LEU A 17 8.59 -5.96 -5.27
C LEU A 17 9.11 -7.41 -5.29
N THR A 18 10.41 -7.58 -5.01
CA THR A 18 11.04 -8.91 -4.94
C THR A 18 11.18 -9.44 -3.51
N LEU A 19 11.45 -10.74 -3.35
CA LEU A 19 11.71 -11.35 -2.03
C LEU A 19 13.03 -10.83 -1.43
N GLU A 20 14.02 -10.59 -2.27
CA GLU A 20 15.30 -10.00 -1.91
C GLU A 20 15.11 -8.59 -1.35
N ASP A 21 14.29 -7.76 -1.99
CA ASP A 21 13.95 -6.41 -1.50
C ASP A 21 13.30 -6.47 -0.11
N VAL A 22 12.36 -7.40 0.09
CA VAL A 22 11.71 -7.60 1.40
C VAL A 22 12.75 -7.97 2.47
N ARG A 23 13.66 -8.90 2.17
CA ARG A 23 14.73 -9.29 3.09
C ARG A 23 15.65 -8.11 3.40
N GLU A 24 16.10 -7.36 2.40
CA GLU A 24 17.01 -6.23 2.58
C GLU A 24 16.38 -5.12 3.43
N VAL A 25 15.08 -4.86 3.28
CA VAL A 25 14.37 -3.90 4.14
C VAL A 25 14.22 -4.44 5.56
N ALA A 26 13.76 -5.68 5.72
CA ALA A 26 13.43 -6.25 7.03
C ALA A 26 14.66 -6.61 7.89
N VAL A 27 15.74 -7.09 7.25
CA VAL A 27 16.93 -7.61 7.94
C VAL A 27 18.09 -6.62 7.91
N ASP A 28 18.32 -5.98 6.77
CA ASP A 28 19.48 -5.10 6.56
C ASP A 28 19.11 -3.61 6.74
N GLY A 29 17.82 -3.28 6.92
CA GLY A 29 17.35 -1.92 7.21
C GLY A 29 17.42 -0.97 6.01
N ARG A 30 17.36 -1.49 4.77
CA ARG A 30 17.34 -0.69 3.54
C ARG A 30 16.23 0.37 3.60
N LYS A 31 16.55 1.61 3.25
CA LYS A 31 15.57 2.71 3.21
C LYS A 31 14.59 2.52 2.07
N ILE A 32 13.36 2.99 2.27
CA ILE A 32 12.30 2.97 1.27
C ILE A 32 11.79 4.38 1.00
N ALA A 33 11.28 4.56 -0.21
CA ALA A 33 10.47 5.69 -0.62
C ALA A 33 9.22 5.17 -1.35
N ILE A 34 8.16 5.98 -1.41
CA ILE A 34 6.96 5.67 -2.19
C ILE A 34 7.06 6.41 -3.53
N ALA A 35 6.79 5.71 -4.62
CA ALA A 35 6.76 6.33 -5.95
C ALA A 35 5.66 7.41 -6.04
N ALA A 36 5.93 8.52 -6.73
CA ALA A 36 4.99 9.64 -6.83
C ALA A 36 3.68 9.23 -7.51
N ASP A 37 3.76 8.42 -8.57
CA ASP A 37 2.61 7.87 -9.27
C ASP A 37 1.80 6.89 -8.41
N ALA A 38 2.46 6.10 -7.56
CA ALA A 38 1.79 5.25 -6.58
C ALA A 38 1.00 6.09 -5.56
N ARG A 39 1.57 7.24 -5.13
CA ARG A 39 0.87 8.20 -4.27
C ARG A 39 -0.39 8.75 -4.93
N GLU A 40 -0.31 9.15 -6.19
CA GLU A 40 -1.47 9.63 -6.96
C GLU A 40 -2.58 8.57 -7.06
N ARG A 41 -2.22 7.30 -7.33
CA ARG A 41 -3.17 6.19 -7.36
C ARG A 41 -3.86 5.96 -6.01
N MET A 42 -3.12 6.05 -4.90
CA MET A 42 -3.70 5.94 -3.56
C MET A 42 -4.70 7.07 -3.28
N GLU A 43 -4.38 8.29 -3.67
CA GLU A 43 -5.26 9.45 -3.47
C GLU A 43 -6.54 9.35 -4.28
N ALA A 44 -6.45 8.91 -5.54
CA ALA A 44 -7.62 8.60 -6.36
C ALA A 44 -8.48 7.47 -5.75
N SER A 45 -7.85 6.40 -5.26
CA SER A 45 -8.56 5.32 -4.58
C SER A 45 -9.28 5.81 -3.32
N TYR A 46 -8.65 6.69 -2.55
CA TYR A 46 -9.27 7.26 -1.35
C TYR A 46 -10.44 8.20 -1.68
N ALA A 47 -10.33 8.99 -2.75
CA ALA A 47 -11.42 9.84 -3.22
C ALA A 47 -12.67 9.03 -3.59
N LEU A 48 -12.48 7.88 -4.27
CA LEU A 48 -13.56 6.95 -4.61
C LEU A 48 -14.27 6.41 -3.37
N VAL A 49 -13.54 6.06 -2.31
CA VAL A 49 -14.16 5.66 -1.02
C VAL A 49 -15.05 6.78 -0.48
N GLY A 50 -14.61 8.03 -0.58
CA GLY A 50 -15.42 9.19 -0.19
C GLY A 50 -16.70 9.33 -1.02
N GLU A 51 -16.65 9.02 -2.32
CA GLU A 51 -17.84 9.02 -3.20
C GLU A 51 -18.82 7.92 -2.84
N ILE A 52 -18.33 6.72 -2.57
CA ILE A 52 -19.12 5.57 -2.12
C ILE A 52 -19.88 5.89 -0.83
N LEU A 53 -19.20 6.51 0.14
CA LEU A 53 -19.84 6.92 1.39
C LEU A 53 -20.95 7.95 1.18
N ARG A 54 -20.85 8.80 0.15
CA ARG A 54 -21.88 9.79 -0.19
C ARG A 54 -23.03 9.20 -1.01
N SER A 55 -22.80 8.15 -1.79
CA SER A 55 -23.84 7.54 -2.63
C SER A 55 -24.88 6.79 -1.79
N GLY A 56 -24.51 6.35 -0.59
CA GLY A 56 -25.36 5.50 0.25
C GLY A 56 -25.49 4.05 -0.26
N GLU A 57 -24.68 3.68 -1.26
CA GLU A 57 -24.62 2.32 -1.77
C GLU A 57 -24.00 1.38 -0.71
N PRO A 58 -24.60 0.21 -0.44
CA PRO A 58 -24.04 -0.76 0.50
C PRO A 58 -22.83 -1.47 -0.13
N ILE A 59 -21.63 -1.14 0.37
CA ILE A 59 -20.36 -1.70 -0.08
C ILE A 59 -19.64 -2.37 1.10
N TYR A 60 -19.31 -3.65 0.90
CA TYR A 60 -18.66 -4.49 1.90
C TYR A 60 -17.38 -3.87 2.45
N GLY A 61 -17.32 -3.74 3.77
CA GLY A 61 -16.15 -3.22 4.46
C GLY A 61 -15.88 -1.73 4.26
N ILE A 62 -16.81 -1.00 3.64
CA ILE A 62 -16.79 0.46 3.54
C ILE A 62 -18.01 1.05 4.25
N SER A 63 -19.21 0.81 3.70
CA SER A 63 -20.48 1.28 4.26
C SER A 63 -21.28 0.17 4.96
N THR A 64 -20.85 -1.09 4.83
CA THR A 64 -21.36 -2.22 5.62
C THR A 64 -20.27 -2.84 6.49
N GLY A 65 -20.66 -3.73 7.41
CA GLY A 65 -19.72 -4.48 8.26
C GLY A 65 -18.85 -5.49 7.49
N PHE A 66 -18.05 -6.26 8.23
CA PHE A 66 -17.16 -7.28 7.69
C PHE A 66 -17.62 -8.68 8.08
N GLY A 67 -17.35 -9.68 7.23
CA GLY A 67 -17.67 -11.09 7.46
C GLY A 67 -19.17 -11.31 7.69
N GLU A 68 -19.51 -12.09 8.72
CA GLU A 68 -20.89 -12.33 9.16
C GLU A 68 -21.66 -11.02 9.46
N PHE A 69 -20.95 -9.95 9.86
CA PHE A 69 -21.56 -8.66 10.16
C PHE A 69 -21.84 -7.78 8.93
N SER A 70 -21.57 -8.27 7.71
CA SER A 70 -21.82 -7.51 6.48
C SER A 70 -23.28 -7.42 6.04
N ARG A 71 -24.16 -8.23 6.66
CA ARG A 71 -25.60 -8.30 6.36
C ARG A 71 -26.47 -7.57 7.39
N VAL A 72 -25.84 -6.94 8.38
CA VAL A 72 -26.50 -6.32 9.54
C VAL A 72 -26.67 -4.83 9.32
#